data_AF-A0A1L8V2K7-F1
#
_entry.id   AF-A0A1L8V2K7-F1
#
_cell.length_a   1.000
_cell.length_b   1.000
_cell.length_c   1.000
_cell.angle_alpha   90.00
_cell.angle_beta   90.00
_cell.angle_gamma   90.00
#
_symmetry.space_group_name_H-M   'P 1'
#
loop_
_entity.id
_entity.type
_entity.pdbx_description
1 polymer ?
#
loop_
_entity_poly.entity_id
_entity_poly.type
_entity_poly.pdbx_seq_one_letter_code
_entity_poly.pdbx_strand_id
1 'polypeptide(L)'
;MNFLVVLKDTILKRSTFIYTQIDEQKTVLHFSPEFHLEGLTIGEIYEQGGIQAAKQFFVQELQLPLNDYLEVSLNEWDKAISELFPQGINVESGTTEVHLSVKDLQRQMRYQIDEEGSLSIFQRQQKILKSFLKQISRKRNLFKTTQLLKKYPELLHTSIQFPQLLSLIRRFVRLKEIQSKKLTLPLQDTFRVVKREDEKKLIVIDFMRNRHVLQQMTMEKAN
;
A
#
# COMPACT_ATOMS: atom_id res chain seq x y z
N MET A 1 -15.76 -3.25 -4.86
CA MET A 1 -15.01 -2.05 -5.30
C MET A 1 -13.52 -2.38 -5.30
N ASN A 2 -12.78 -2.00 -6.34
CA ASN A 2 -11.35 -2.25 -6.50
C ASN A 2 -10.62 -0.92 -6.76
N PHE A 3 -9.46 -0.75 -6.12
CA PHE A 3 -8.70 0.48 -6.22
C PHE A 3 -7.22 0.27 -5.95
N LEU A 4 -6.40 1.13 -6.54
CA LEU A 4 -4.97 1.19 -6.28
C LEU A 4 -4.70 2.13 -5.11
N VAL A 5 -3.89 1.71 -4.14
CA VAL A 5 -3.26 2.64 -3.20
C VAL A 5 -1.78 2.75 -3.55
N VAL A 6 -1.28 3.97 -3.72
CA VAL A 6 0.15 4.26 -3.91
C VAL A 6 0.66 4.99 -2.68
N LEU A 7 1.63 4.41 -2.00
CA LEU A 7 2.41 5.11 -0.98
C LEU A 7 3.55 5.83 -1.69
N LYS A 8 3.30 7.08 -2.07
CA LYS A 8 4.19 7.89 -2.90
C LYS A 8 5.37 8.38 -2.08
N ASP A 9 6.55 7.91 -2.44
CA ASP A 9 7.80 8.35 -1.83
C ASP A 9 8.64 9.12 -2.84
N THR A 10 8.72 10.45 -2.68
CA THR A 10 9.58 11.29 -3.54
C THR A 10 10.99 11.47 -2.98
N ILE A 11 11.26 11.04 -1.75
CA ILE A 11 12.59 11.09 -1.14
C ILE A 11 13.41 9.91 -1.64
N LEU A 12 12.87 8.70 -1.50
CA LEU A 12 13.51 7.47 -1.97
C LEU A 12 13.26 7.21 -3.45
N LYS A 13 12.29 7.91 -4.06
CA LYS A 13 11.77 7.63 -5.41
C LYS A 13 11.32 6.16 -5.59
N ARG A 14 10.91 5.52 -4.50
CA ARG A 14 10.49 4.11 -4.45
C ARG A 14 9.15 4.00 -3.74
N SER A 15 8.08 4.00 -4.54
CA SER A 15 6.71 3.94 -4.03
C SER A 15 6.25 2.50 -3.82
N THR A 16 5.42 2.26 -2.80
CA THR A 16 4.72 0.97 -2.64
C THR A 16 3.36 1.02 -3.34
N PHE A 17 2.99 -0.06 -4.02
CA PHE A 17 1.69 -0.20 -4.68
C PHE A 17 0.84 -1.27 -3.98
N ILE A 18 -0.42 -0.96 -3.70
CA ILE A 18 -1.33 -1.86 -3.00
C ILE A 18 -2.64 -1.94 -3.78
N TYR A 19 -2.88 -3.07 -4.43
CA TYR A 19 -4.19 -3.36 -5.00
C TYR A 19 -5.14 -3.80 -3.89
N THR A 20 -6.27 -3.12 -3.76
CA THR A 20 -7.31 -3.46 -2.79
C THR A 20 -8.62 -3.73 -3.49
N GLN A 21 -9.21 -4.89 -3.22
CA GLN A 21 -10.57 -5.22 -3.62
C GLN A 21 -11.41 -5.52 -2.38
N ILE A 22 -12.51 -4.78 -2.26
CA ILE A 22 -13.49 -4.89 -1.18
C ILE A 22 -14.82 -5.35 -1.80
N ASP A 23 -15.05 -6.65 -1.79
CA ASP A 23 -16.31 -7.34 -2.11
C ASP A 23 -16.71 -8.24 -0.91
N GLU A 24 -17.23 -9.44 -1.14
CA GLU A 24 -17.49 -10.47 -0.12
C GLU A 24 -16.19 -11.05 0.47
N GLN A 25 -15.10 -11.07 -0.32
CA GLN A 25 -13.76 -11.48 0.08
C GLN A 25 -12.79 -10.29 -0.03
N LYS A 26 -12.24 -9.85 1.10
CA LYS A 26 -11.25 -8.77 1.10
C LYS A 26 -9.95 -9.24 0.47
N THR A 27 -9.57 -8.69 -0.69
CA THR A 27 -8.27 -8.98 -1.34
C THR A 27 -7.33 -7.80 -1.21
N VAL A 28 -6.10 -8.04 -0.75
CA VAL A 28 -5.05 -7.01 -0.64
C VAL A 28 -3.74 -7.56 -1.17
N LEU A 29 -3.26 -7.02 -2.28
CA LEU A 29 -2.00 -7.41 -2.91
C LEU A 29 -1.00 -6.26 -2.77
N HIS A 30 0.15 -6.50 -2.16
CA HIS A 30 1.24 -5.53 -2.07
C HIS A 30 2.28 -5.84 -3.15
N PHE A 31 2.72 -4.81 -3.85
CA PHE A 31 3.72 -4.91 -4.90
C PHE A 31 4.93 -4.04 -4.52
N SER A 32 6.11 -4.62 -4.67
CA SER A 32 7.35 -3.85 -4.69
C SER A 32 7.44 -2.98 -5.94
N PRO A 33 8.08 -1.81 -5.86
CA PRO A 33 8.31 -0.95 -7.02
C PRO A 33 9.10 -1.65 -8.13
N GLU A 34 9.89 -2.67 -7.82
CA GLU A 34 10.67 -3.46 -8.79
C GLU A 34 9.86 -4.59 -9.44
N PHE A 35 8.60 -4.80 -9.05
CA PHE A 35 7.76 -5.81 -9.68
C PHE A 35 7.52 -5.46 -11.15
N HIS A 36 7.69 -6.46 -12.01
CA HIS A 36 7.35 -6.44 -13.43
C HIS A 36 6.97 -7.85 -13.86
N LEU A 37 6.32 -7.96 -15.02
CA LEU A 37 6.16 -9.24 -15.72
C LEU A 37 7.11 -9.30 -16.91
N GLU A 38 7.10 -8.26 -17.74
CA GLU A 38 8.01 -8.04 -18.87
C GLU A 38 8.27 -6.53 -18.98
N GLY A 39 9.46 -6.12 -19.43
CA GLY A 39 9.79 -4.70 -19.62
C GLY A 39 10.06 -3.92 -18.33
N LEU A 40 9.50 -2.70 -18.24
CA LEU A 40 9.72 -1.77 -17.14
C LEU A 40 9.08 -2.27 -15.83
N THR A 41 9.72 -1.93 -14.71
CA THR A 41 9.15 -2.10 -13.38
C THR A 41 7.97 -1.16 -13.14
N ILE A 42 7.06 -1.57 -12.26
CA ILE A 42 5.91 -0.74 -11.90
C ILE A 42 6.32 0.62 -11.33
N GLY A 43 7.45 0.67 -10.63
CA GLY A 43 8.07 1.90 -10.14
C GLY A 43 8.53 2.81 -11.29
N GLU A 44 9.22 2.26 -12.29
CA GLU A 44 9.66 3.01 -13.48
C GLU A 44 8.46 3.51 -14.31
N ILE A 45 7.44 2.67 -14.49
CA ILE A 45 6.18 3.04 -15.17
C ILE A 45 5.51 4.22 -14.44
N TYR A 46 5.43 4.15 -13.11
CA TYR A 46 4.84 5.20 -12.31
C TYR A 46 5.68 6.48 -12.29
N GLU A 47 7.02 6.39 -12.29
CA GLU A 47 7.89 7.56 -12.37
C GLU A 47 7.74 8.30 -13.71
N GLN A 48 7.55 7.56 -14.80
CA GLN A 48 7.42 8.13 -16.15
C GLN A 48 6.01 8.69 -16.43
N GLY A 49 4.96 7.97 -16.04
CA GLY A 49 3.58 8.28 -16.43
C GLY A 49 2.61 8.51 -15.28
N GLY A 50 3.12 8.55 -14.04
CA GLY A 50 2.33 8.76 -12.83
C GLY A 50 1.26 7.70 -12.62
N ILE A 51 0.20 8.09 -11.91
CA ILE A 51 -0.87 7.17 -11.53
C ILE A 51 -1.60 6.55 -12.73
N GLN A 52 -1.73 7.26 -13.85
CA GLN A 52 -2.45 6.74 -15.02
C GLN A 52 -1.71 5.57 -15.67
N ALA A 53 -0.39 5.67 -15.82
CA ALA A 53 0.42 4.58 -16.36
C ALA A 53 0.43 3.37 -15.40
N ALA A 54 0.52 3.60 -14.09
CA ALA A 54 0.40 2.52 -13.11
C ALA A 54 -0.98 1.83 -13.22
N LYS A 55 -2.08 2.57 -13.32
CA LYS A 55 -3.42 2.00 -13.51
C LYS A 55 -3.50 1.15 -14.78
N GLN A 56 -2.94 1.62 -15.89
CA GLN A 56 -2.90 0.87 -17.15
C GLN A 56 -2.14 -0.45 -16.98
N PHE A 57 -0.98 -0.43 -16.32
CA PHE A 57 -0.22 -1.64 -16.01
C PHE A 57 -1.05 -2.65 -15.20
N PHE A 58 -1.73 -2.20 -14.14
CA PHE A 58 -2.60 -3.09 -13.35
C PHE A 58 -3.73 -3.72 -14.18
N VAL A 59 -4.37 -2.94 -15.04
CA VAL A 59 -5.54 -3.40 -15.82
C VAL A 59 -5.12 -4.26 -17.00
N GLN A 60 -4.09 -3.88 -17.74
CA GLN A 60 -3.70 -4.50 -19.01
C GLN A 60 -2.72 -5.65 -18.79
N GLU A 61 -1.66 -5.41 -18.01
CA GLU A 61 -0.58 -6.40 -17.82
C GLU A 61 -0.93 -7.42 -16.74
N LEU A 62 -1.48 -6.95 -15.62
CA LEU A 62 -1.83 -7.82 -14.49
C LEU A 62 -3.26 -8.36 -14.55
N GLN A 63 -4.09 -7.85 -15.47
CA GLN A 63 -5.50 -8.21 -15.60
C GLN A 63 -6.28 -8.03 -14.28
N LEU A 64 -5.87 -7.04 -13.49
CA LEU A 64 -6.52 -6.66 -12.23
C LEU A 64 -7.46 -5.48 -12.50
N PRO A 65 -8.80 -5.68 -12.43
CA PRO A 65 -9.75 -4.61 -12.71
C PRO A 65 -9.61 -3.49 -11.69
N LEU A 66 -9.63 -2.23 -12.13
CA LEU A 66 -9.31 -1.10 -11.28
C LEU A 66 -10.15 0.13 -11.62
N ASN A 67 -11.07 0.49 -10.72
CA ASN A 67 -11.96 1.62 -10.92
C ASN A 67 -11.36 2.93 -10.38
N ASP A 68 -10.73 2.85 -9.21
CA ASP A 68 -10.33 4.03 -8.45
C ASP A 68 -8.88 3.98 -7.98
N TYR A 69 -8.37 5.12 -7.49
CA TYR A 69 -7.05 5.17 -6.87
C TYR A 69 -7.01 6.09 -5.65
N LEU A 70 -6.04 5.86 -4.77
CA LEU A 70 -5.59 6.75 -3.71
C LEU A 70 -4.06 6.83 -3.75
N GLU A 71 -3.53 8.02 -3.94
CA GLU A 71 -2.10 8.31 -3.84
C GLU A 71 -1.86 9.08 -2.54
N VAL A 72 -1.10 8.49 -1.63
CA VAL A 72 -0.75 9.08 -0.33
C VAL A 72 0.69 9.56 -0.40
N SER A 73 0.90 10.88 -0.28
CA SER A 73 2.24 11.46 -0.20
C SER A 73 2.87 11.13 1.16
N LEU A 74 3.95 10.34 1.17
CA LEU A 74 4.64 10.00 2.42
C LEU A 74 5.30 11.22 3.07
N ASN A 75 5.71 12.22 2.29
CA ASN A 75 6.31 13.44 2.83
C ASN A 75 5.27 14.29 3.58
N GLU A 76 4.06 14.39 3.06
CA GLU A 76 2.97 15.06 3.76
C GLU A 76 2.44 14.20 4.91
N TRP A 77 2.46 12.87 4.74
CA TRP A 77 2.09 11.94 5.79
C TRP A 77 3.03 12.07 7.02
N ASP A 78 4.33 12.27 6.81
CA ASP A 78 5.30 12.50 7.88
C ASP A 78 4.95 13.74 8.72
N LYS A 79 4.49 14.81 8.08
CA LYS A 79 4.02 16.03 8.76
C LYS A 79 2.70 15.78 9.49
N ALA A 80 1.75 15.15 8.80
CA ALA A 80 0.42 14.84 9.31
C ALA A 80 0.48 13.93 10.55
N ILE A 81 1.31 12.88 10.53
CA ILE A 81 1.43 11.95 11.65
C ILE A 81 2.06 12.63 12.87
N SER A 82 3.06 13.50 12.65
CA SER A 82 3.71 14.27 13.73
C SER A 82 2.73 15.21 14.43
N GLU A 83 1.78 15.80 13.71
CA GLU A 83 0.77 16.70 14.28
C GLU A 83 -0.39 15.96 14.92
N LEU A 84 -0.93 14.92 14.28
CA LEU A 84 -2.09 14.20 14.79
C LEU A 84 -1.75 13.29 15.97
N PHE A 85 -0.55 12.71 15.93
CA PHE A 85 -0.09 11.70 16.86
C PHE A 85 1.34 12.01 17.26
N PRO A 86 1.59 13.16 17.94
CA PRO A 86 2.94 13.57 18.32
C PRO A 86 3.65 12.56 19.24
N GLN A 87 2.87 11.77 19.97
CA GLN A 87 3.35 10.69 20.82
C GLN A 87 3.44 9.35 20.09
N GLY A 88 3.20 9.28 18.78
CA GLY A 88 3.12 8.02 18.05
C GLY A 88 1.77 7.30 18.22
N ILE A 89 1.71 6.05 17.75
CA ILE A 89 0.47 5.24 17.77
C ILE A 89 0.72 3.80 18.18
N ASN A 90 -0.29 3.17 18.77
CA ASN A 90 -0.27 1.73 19.01
C ASN A 90 -0.64 0.97 17.73
N VAL A 91 0.22 0.03 17.36
CA VAL A 91 0.08 -0.82 16.18
C VAL A 91 -0.18 -2.27 16.59
N GLU A 92 -1.23 -2.86 16.02
CA GLU A 92 -1.60 -4.26 16.28
C GLU A 92 -0.51 -5.20 15.72
N SER A 93 0.07 -6.06 16.55
CA SER A 93 1.04 -7.08 16.16
C SER A 93 0.66 -8.44 16.75
N GLY A 94 -0.20 -9.18 16.04
CA GLY A 94 -0.73 -10.43 16.55
C GLY A 94 -1.72 -10.18 17.70
N THR A 95 -1.44 -10.77 18.86
CA THR A 95 -2.24 -10.59 20.09
C THR A 95 -1.81 -9.39 20.93
N THR A 96 -0.69 -8.75 20.61
CA THR A 96 -0.15 -7.61 21.36
C THR A 96 -0.26 -6.31 20.57
N GLU A 97 -0.27 -5.18 21.27
CA GLU A 97 -0.08 -3.86 20.68
C GLU A 97 1.35 -3.39 20.95
N VAL A 98 2.02 -2.90 19.91
CA VAL A 98 3.35 -2.28 20.01
C VAL A 98 3.19 -0.79 19.80
N HIS A 99 3.72 0.01 20.71
CA HIS A 99 3.74 1.45 20.55
C HIS A 99 4.87 1.86 19.59
N LEU A 100 4.53 2.54 18.50
CA LEU A 100 5.50 3.07 17.55
C LEU A 100 5.60 4.59 17.67
N SER A 101 6.83 5.07 17.83
CA SER A 101 7.15 6.50 17.80
C SER A 101 6.84 7.10 16.42
N VAL A 102 6.71 8.44 16.35
CA VAL A 102 6.58 9.16 15.07
C VAL A 102 7.70 8.78 14.09
N LYS A 103 8.95 8.74 14.57
CA LYS A 103 10.11 8.39 13.74
C LYS A 103 10.02 6.95 13.20
N ASP A 104 9.56 6.00 14.03
CA ASP A 104 9.37 4.62 13.60
C ASP A 104 8.26 4.49 12.57
N LEU A 105 7.16 5.23 12.73
CA LEU A 105 6.07 5.29 11.78
C LEU A 105 6.56 5.80 10.42
N GLN A 106 7.30 6.91 10.38
CA GLN A 106 7.94 7.48 9.18
C GLN A 106 8.87 6.51 8.49
N ARG A 107 9.77 5.88 9.24
CA ARG A 107 10.68 4.87 8.69
C ARG A 107 9.95 3.65 8.14
N GLN A 108 9.01 3.09 8.88
CA GLN A 108 8.32 1.84 8.50
C GLN A 108 7.24 2.04 7.44
N MET A 109 6.86 3.27 7.12
CA MET A 109 5.98 3.56 5.98
C MET A 109 6.72 3.66 4.66
N ARG A 110 8.04 3.89 4.66
CA ARG A 110 8.85 4.00 3.45
C ARG A 110 9.34 2.62 3.00
N TYR A 111 9.37 2.39 1.69
CA TYR A 111 9.77 1.10 1.15
C TYR A 111 11.25 0.83 1.43
N GLN A 112 11.55 -0.37 1.92
CA GLN A 112 12.90 -0.86 2.14
C GLN A 112 12.93 -2.39 2.07
N ILE A 113 14.06 -2.94 1.64
CA ILE A 113 14.33 -4.37 1.70
C ILE A 113 15.10 -4.64 2.99
N ASP A 114 14.62 -5.57 3.81
CA ASP A 114 15.20 -5.83 5.11
C ASP A 114 16.59 -6.48 5.01
N GLU A 115 17.29 -6.58 6.14
CA GLU A 115 18.66 -7.11 6.20
C GLU A 115 18.79 -8.49 5.55
N GLU A 116 17.86 -9.38 5.90
CA GLU A 116 17.72 -10.75 5.40
C GLU A 116 17.18 -10.85 3.96
N GLY A 117 16.94 -9.72 3.29
CA GLY A 117 16.40 -9.70 1.93
C GLY A 117 14.89 -9.97 1.85
N SER A 118 14.17 -9.86 2.97
CA SER A 118 12.73 -10.07 3.04
C SER A 118 11.93 -8.79 2.74
N LEU A 119 10.66 -8.98 2.37
CA LEU A 119 9.69 -7.92 2.09
C LEU A 119 8.73 -7.70 3.28
N SER A 120 9.23 -7.87 4.51
CA SER A 120 8.40 -7.74 5.70
C SER A 120 7.95 -6.28 5.96
N ILE A 121 8.55 -5.31 5.25
CA ILE A 121 8.07 -3.92 5.17
C ILE A 121 6.59 -3.81 4.82
N PHE A 122 6.08 -4.65 3.93
CA PHE A 122 4.66 -4.59 3.54
C PHE A 122 3.74 -4.99 4.68
N GLN A 123 4.16 -5.93 5.52
CA GLN A 123 3.40 -6.28 6.73
C GLN A 123 3.40 -5.13 7.73
N ARG A 124 4.53 -4.42 7.88
CA ARG A 124 4.63 -3.23 8.75
C ARG A 124 3.75 -2.09 8.22
N GLN A 125 3.86 -1.75 6.94
CA GLN A 125 3.00 -0.76 6.27
C GLN A 125 1.51 -1.09 6.45
N GLN A 126 1.11 -2.35 6.23
CA GLN A 126 -0.28 -2.76 6.38
C GLN A 126 -0.77 -2.60 7.84
N LYS A 127 0.04 -3.00 8.83
CA LYS A 127 -0.30 -2.86 10.25
C LYS A 127 -0.43 -1.37 10.64
N ILE A 128 0.50 -0.53 10.20
CA ILE A 128 0.48 0.92 10.44
C ILE A 128 -0.76 1.56 9.81
N LEU A 129 -1.01 1.31 8.52
CA LEU A 129 -2.18 1.82 7.82
C LEU A 129 -3.47 1.41 8.51
N LYS A 130 -3.60 0.14 8.91
CA LYS A 130 -4.78 -0.35 9.63
C LYS A 130 -4.99 0.38 10.97
N SER A 131 -3.94 0.55 11.77
CA SER A 131 -4.01 1.26 13.05
C SER A 131 -4.28 2.76 12.89
N PHE A 132 -3.70 3.38 11.86
CA PHE A 132 -3.97 4.77 11.50
C PHE A 132 -5.44 4.95 11.10
N LEU A 133 -5.94 4.13 10.17
CA LEU A 133 -7.34 4.13 9.72
C LEU A 133 -8.32 3.92 10.89
N LYS A 134 -8.02 2.97 11.80
CA LYS A 134 -8.81 2.74 13.02
C LYS A 134 -8.91 4.00 13.87
N GLN A 135 -7.82 4.74 14.03
CA GLN A 135 -7.82 5.96 14.83
C GLN A 135 -8.58 7.10 14.16
N ILE A 136 -8.36 7.36 12.87
CA ILE A 136 -9.05 8.45 12.17
C ILE A 136 -10.55 8.16 11.95
N SER A 137 -10.94 6.88 11.88
CA SER A 137 -12.35 6.48 11.73
C SER A 137 -13.23 6.76 12.95
N ARG A 138 -12.63 6.99 14.13
CA ARG A 138 -13.38 7.32 15.35
C ARG A 138 -14.09 8.66 15.15
N LYS A 139 -15.39 8.75 15.48
CA LYS A 139 -16.22 9.96 15.28
C LYS A 139 -15.52 11.25 15.75
N ARG A 140 -14.90 11.21 16.94
CA ARG A 140 -14.16 12.35 17.53
C ARG A 140 -12.97 12.86 16.71
N ASN A 141 -12.42 12.01 15.83
CA ASN A 141 -11.25 12.32 15.01
C ASN A 141 -11.61 12.71 13.58
N LEU A 142 -12.85 12.47 13.12
CA LEU A 142 -13.27 12.78 11.75
C LEU A 142 -13.09 14.27 11.41
N PHE A 143 -13.45 15.15 12.34
CA PHE A 143 -13.25 16.60 12.17
C PHE A 143 -11.76 16.95 12.00
N LYS A 144 -10.90 16.39 12.86
CA LYS A 144 -9.45 16.57 12.76
C LYS A 144 -8.90 16.04 11.44
N THR A 145 -9.40 14.90 10.96
CA THR A 145 -9.05 14.35 9.64
C THR A 145 -9.45 15.27 8.49
N THR A 146 -10.64 15.87 8.53
CA THR A 146 -11.04 16.85 7.50
C THR A 146 -10.18 18.11 7.52
N GLN A 147 -9.84 18.61 8.71
CA GLN A 147 -8.95 19.76 8.86
C GLN A 147 -7.54 19.45 8.36
N LEU A 148 -7.05 18.24 8.62
CA LEU A 148 -5.77 17.75 8.14
C LEU A 148 -5.70 17.76 6.61
N LEU A 149 -6.70 17.20 5.93
CA LEU A 149 -6.73 17.17 4.46
C LEU A 149 -6.83 18.57 3.86
N LYS A 150 -7.47 19.52 4.56
CA LYS A 150 -7.45 20.94 4.16
C LYS A 150 -6.08 21.60 4.37
N LYS A 151 -5.39 21.26 5.45
CA LYS A 151 -4.06 21.79 5.79
C LYS A 151 -2.96 21.21 4.90
N TYR A 152 -3.11 19.94 4.53
CA TYR A 152 -2.19 19.17 3.70
C TYR A 152 -2.94 18.63 2.47
N PRO A 153 -3.29 19.49 1.49
CA PRO A 153 -4.05 19.07 0.31
C PRO A 153 -3.30 18.01 -0.52
N GLU A 154 -1.96 18.08 -0.54
CA GLU A 154 -1.10 17.12 -1.23
C GLU A 154 -0.95 15.77 -0.50
N LEU A 155 -1.54 15.61 0.70
CA LEU A 155 -1.48 14.36 1.44
C LEU A 155 -2.17 13.22 0.70
N LEU A 156 -3.28 13.53 0.02
CA LEU A 156 -4.12 12.54 -0.63
C LEU A 156 -4.61 13.04 -1.99
N HIS A 157 -4.16 12.37 -3.05
CA HIS A 157 -4.68 12.55 -4.39
C HIS A 157 -5.50 11.31 -4.79
N THR A 158 -6.77 11.48 -5.14
CA THR A 158 -7.69 10.34 -5.33
C THR A 158 -8.80 10.65 -6.32
N SER A 159 -9.25 9.64 -7.07
CA SER A 159 -10.49 9.70 -7.85
C SER A 159 -11.75 9.53 -7.00
N ILE A 160 -11.60 9.09 -5.75
CA ILE A 160 -12.72 8.74 -4.88
C ILE A 160 -13.27 9.99 -4.21
N GLN A 161 -14.58 10.19 -4.32
CA GLN A 161 -15.24 11.30 -3.65
C GLN A 161 -15.13 11.17 -2.13
N PHE A 162 -14.96 12.29 -1.43
CA PHE A 162 -14.72 12.28 0.02
C PHE A 162 -15.77 11.50 0.85
N PRO A 163 -17.10 11.60 0.59
CA PRO A 163 -18.08 10.77 1.30
C PRO A 163 -17.90 9.27 1.07
N GLN A 164 -17.53 8.87 -0.15
CA GLN A 164 -17.25 7.48 -0.50
C GLN A 164 -15.98 7.01 0.20
N LEU A 165 -14.92 7.83 0.24
CA LEU A 165 -13.68 7.55 0.99
C LEU A 165 -13.97 7.28 2.47
N LEU A 166 -14.78 8.11 3.13
CA LEU A 166 -15.19 7.88 4.52
C LEU A 166 -15.95 6.57 4.69
N SER A 167 -16.85 6.22 3.76
CA SER A 167 -17.57 4.95 3.76
C SER A 167 -16.61 3.76 3.63
N LEU A 168 -15.61 3.86 2.75
CA LEU A 168 -14.60 2.82 2.55
C LEU A 168 -13.74 2.61 3.78
N ILE A 169 -13.28 3.68 4.43
CA ILE A 169 -12.52 3.58 5.68
C ILE A 169 -13.35 2.85 6.74
N ARG A 170 -14.62 3.23 6.92
CA ARG A 170 -15.52 2.57 7.89
C ARG A 170 -15.73 1.09 7.54
N ARG A 171 -15.97 0.77 6.27
CA ARG A 171 -16.13 -0.61 5.80
C ARG A 171 -14.85 -1.41 6.05
N PHE A 172 -13.68 -0.88 5.66
CA PHE A 172 -12.39 -1.55 5.85
C PHE A 172 -12.09 -1.85 7.33
N VAL A 173 -12.43 -0.94 8.25
CA VAL A 173 -12.26 -1.14 9.70
C VAL A 173 -13.25 -2.17 10.25
N ARG A 174 -14.49 -2.19 9.77
CA ARG A 174 -15.53 -3.16 10.18
C ARG A 174 -15.29 -4.57 9.67
N LEU A 175 -14.71 -4.72 8.47
CA LEU A 175 -14.39 -6.02 7.85
C LEU A 175 -13.25 -6.78 8.55
N LYS A 176 -12.93 -6.47 9.83
CA LYS A 176 -11.95 -7.21 10.63
C LYS A 176 -12.27 -8.70 10.75
N GLU A 177 -13.53 -9.09 10.58
CA GLU A 177 -14.04 -10.45 10.75
C GLU A 177 -13.93 -11.32 9.48
N ILE A 178 -13.69 -10.72 8.31
CA ILE A 178 -13.58 -11.48 7.05
C ILE A 178 -12.12 -11.86 6.80
N GLN A 179 -11.86 -13.16 6.60
CA GLN A 179 -10.56 -13.64 6.18
C GLN A 179 -10.17 -12.96 4.87
N SER A 180 -9.07 -12.21 4.90
CA SER A 180 -8.60 -11.48 3.71
C SER A 180 -7.59 -12.31 2.94
N LYS A 181 -7.78 -12.42 1.62
CA LYS A 181 -6.75 -12.91 0.70
C LYS A 181 -5.66 -11.85 0.64
N LYS A 182 -4.46 -12.20 1.10
CA LYS A 182 -3.31 -11.29 1.11
C LYS A 182 -2.16 -11.92 0.37
N LEU A 183 -1.50 -11.13 -0.47
CA LEU A 183 -0.30 -11.54 -1.17
C LEU A 183 0.72 -10.42 -1.21
N THR A 184 1.99 -10.81 -1.15
CA THR A 184 3.14 -9.94 -1.38
C THR A 184 3.78 -10.36 -2.70
N LEU A 185 4.05 -9.37 -3.55
CA LEU A 185 4.62 -9.55 -4.87
C LEU A 185 5.90 -8.71 -5.00
N PRO A 186 6.98 -9.27 -5.57
CA PRO A 186 7.08 -10.64 -6.08
C PRO A 186 6.99 -11.71 -4.97
N LEU A 187 6.53 -12.91 -5.33
CA LEU A 187 6.43 -14.04 -4.42
C LEU A 187 7.80 -14.40 -3.82
N GLN A 188 7.81 -14.97 -2.62
CA GLN A 188 9.02 -15.56 -2.06
C GLN A 188 9.62 -16.57 -3.05
N ASP A 189 10.95 -16.61 -3.12
CA ASP A 189 11.74 -17.46 -4.03
C ASP A 189 11.55 -17.15 -5.53
N THR A 190 10.87 -16.05 -5.88
CA THR A 190 10.72 -15.60 -7.29
C THR A 190 11.49 -14.31 -7.58
N PHE A 191 12.30 -13.86 -6.63
CA PHE A 191 13.19 -12.71 -6.77
C PHE A 191 14.53 -12.99 -6.10
N ARG A 192 15.53 -12.18 -6.43
CA ARG A 192 16.81 -12.11 -5.76
C ARG A 192 17.11 -10.66 -5.36
N VAL A 193 17.75 -10.50 -4.21
CA VAL A 193 18.18 -9.19 -3.72
C VAL A 193 19.60 -8.94 -4.19
N VAL A 194 19.79 -7.84 -4.91
CA VAL A 194 21.12 -7.37 -5.30
C VAL A 194 21.46 -6.16 -4.43
N LYS A 195 22.66 -6.20 -3.84
CA LYS A 195 23.23 -5.06 -3.12
C LYS A 195 24.00 -4.20 -4.14
N ARG A 196 23.62 -2.93 -4.27
CA ARG A 196 24.39 -1.88 -4.93
C ARG A 196 25.02 -1.00 -3.86
N GLU A 197 25.95 -0.13 -4.24
CA GLU A 197 26.75 0.69 -3.31
C GLU A 197 25.87 1.44 -2.29
N ASP A 198 24.73 1.99 -2.71
CA ASP A 198 23.87 2.81 -1.86
C ASP A 198 22.48 2.20 -1.54
N GLU A 199 22.13 1.05 -2.13
CA GLU A 199 20.81 0.46 -1.91
C GLU A 199 20.70 -1.05 -2.21
N LYS A 200 19.69 -1.68 -1.61
CA LYS A 200 19.21 -3.00 -2.03
C LYS A 200 18.12 -2.85 -3.08
N LYS A 201 18.20 -3.65 -4.15
CA LYS A 201 17.19 -3.73 -5.20
C LYS A 201 16.74 -5.17 -5.40
N LEU A 202 15.45 -5.37 -5.70
CA LEU A 202 14.94 -6.66 -6.13
C LEU A 202 15.15 -6.83 -7.64
N ILE A 203 15.51 -8.04 -8.04
CA ILE A 203 15.41 -8.50 -9.41
C ILE A 203 14.47 -9.70 -9.40
N VAL A 204 13.31 -9.55 -10.05
CA VAL A 204 12.38 -10.65 -10.27
C VAL A 204 13.01 -11.66 -11.23
N ILE A 205 12.93 -12.94 -10.89
CA ILE A 205 13.55 -14.03 -11.66
C ILE A 205 12.54 -15.06 -12.17
N ASP A 206 11.33 -15.08 -11.62
CA ASP A 206 10.27 -16.00 -12.05
C ASP A 206 8.95 -15.25 -12.26
N PHE A 207 8.87 -14.60 -13.42
CA PHE A 207 7.69 -13.84 -13.85
C PHE A 207 6.47 -14.74 -14.07
N MET A 208 6.70 -15.96 -14.58
CA MET A 208 5.63 -16.90 -14.92
C MET A 208 4.90 -17.37 -13.67
N ARG A 209 5.61 -17.68 -12.59
CA ARG A 209 4.99 -18.06 -11.32
C ARG A 209 4.22 -16.90 -10.70
N ASN A 210 4.75 -15.68 -10.74
CA ASN A 210 4.02 -14.49 -10.28
C ASN A 210 2.74 -14.25 -11.10
N ARG A 211 2.82 -14.32 -12.43
CA ARG A 211 1.68 -14.17 -13.36
C ARG A 211 0.63 -15.25 -13.10
N HIS A 212 1.04 -16.50 -12.98
CA HIS A 212 0.13 -17.62 -12.74
C HIS A 212 -0.65 -17.48 -11.43
N VAL A 213 0.03 -17.13 -10.32
CA VAL A 213 -0.66 -16.92 -9.03
C VAL A 213 -1.64 -15.76 -9.10
N LEU A 214 -1.27 -14.66 -9.78
CA LEU A 214 -2.19 -13.54 -10.01
C LEU A 214 -3.45 -13.97 -10.78
N GLN A 215 -3.28 -14.77 -11.84
CA GLN A 215 -4.38 -15.31 -12.65
C GLN A 215 -5.28 -16.25 -11.85
N GLN A 216 -4.72 -17.15 -11.03
CA GLN A 216 -5.53 -18.02 -10.19
C GLN A 216 -6.40 -17.21 -9.21
N MET A 217 -5.85 -16.15 -8.62
CA MET A 217 -6.60 -15.28 -7.71
C MET A 217 -7.74 -14.49 -8.39
N THR A 218 -7.62 -14.19 -9.69
CA THR A 218 -8.67 -13.51 -10.45
C THR A 218 -9.71 -14.50 -11.01
N MET A 219 -9.29 -15.71 -11.42
CA MET A 219 -10.14 -16.75 -12.02
C MET A 219 -10.99 -17.53 -11.01
N GLU A 220 -10.55 -17.68 -9.75
CA GLU A 220 -11.38 -18.25 -8.66
C GLU A 220 -12.71 -17.50 -8.42
N LYS A 221 -12.97 -16.40 -9.15
CA LYS A 221 -14.21 -15.61 -9.10
C LYS A 221 -15.19 -15.89 -10.25
N ALA A 222 -14.79 -16.69 -11.25
CA ALA A 222 -15.61 -16.99 -12.43
C ALA A 222 -16.34 -18.35 -12.38
N ASN A 223 -16.07 -19.15 -11.33
CA ASN A 223 -16.75 -20.42 -11.02
C ASN A 223 -17.48 -20.29 -9.68
#